data_AF-A0A4Q2JJT9-F1
#
_entry.id   AF-A0A4Q2JJT9-F1
#
_cell.length_a   1.000
_cell.length_b   1.000
_cell.length_c   1.000
_cell.angle_alpha   90.00
_cell.angle_beta   90.00
_cell.angle_gamma   90.00
#
_symmetry.space_group_name_H-M   'P 1'
#
loop_
_entity.id
_entity.type
_entity.pdbx_description
1 polymer ?
#
loop_
_entity_poly.entity_id
_entity_poly.type
_entity_poly.pdbx_seq_one_letter_code
_entity_poly.pdbx_strand_id
1 'polypeptide(L)'
;MMGVLVLAVVVLAPTIAAFAQQRQQIAELRAAVSAQEEEVQRLRAERERWNDDTFIVTQARERLYYVMPGEVSYLVIDDRTAAAKADATAEVSADVTESKGDWMTTLLDSVFTAGLAPDAVPPTDPATDPTTPPPAAPPAEETR
;
A
#
# COMPACT_ATOMS: atom_id res chain seq x y z
N MET A 1 -32.30 -61.09 -38.11
CA MET A 1 -32.62 -59.81 -37.43
C MET A 1 -31.42 -59.22 -36.70
N MET A 2 -30.77 -59.93 -35.75
CA MET A 2 -29.70 -59.36 -34.91
C MET A 2 -28.47 -58.84 -35.70
N GLY A 3 -27.98 -59.58 -36.71
CA GLY A 3 -26.83 -59.15 -37.52
C GLY A 3 -27.01 -57.85 -38.29
N VAL A 4 -28.25 -57.50 -38.67
CA VAL A 4 -28.55 -56.22 -39.37
C VAL A 4 -28.38 -55.04 -38.42
N LEU A 5 -28.77 -55.18 -37.15
CA LEU A 5 -28.58 -54.14 -36.13
C LEU A 5 -27.10 -53.89 -35.87
N VAL A 6 -26.30 -54.94 -35.76
CA VAL A 6 -24.84 -54.82 -35.57
C VAL A 6 -24.21 -54.08 -36.75
N LEU A 7 -24.57 -54.45 -37.98
CA LEU A 7 -24.03 -53.83 -39.18
C LEU A 7 -24.43 -52.35 -39.27
N ALA A 8 -25.69 -52.02 -38.94
CA ALA A 8 -26.15 -50.64 -38.87
C ALA A 8 -25.36 -49.79 -37.85
N VAL A 9 -25.10 -50.33 -36.66
CA VAL A 9 -24.29 -49.64 -35.63
C VAL A 9 -22.85 -49.44 -36.09
N VAL A 10 -22.22 -50.45 -36.70
CA VAL A 10 -20.83 -50.36 -37.18
C VAL A 10 -20.67 -49.28 -38.25
N VAL A 11 -21.64 -49.15 -39.16
CA VAL A 11 -21.61 -48.13 -40.22
C VAL A 11 -21.89 -46.73 -39.65
N LEU A 12 -22.77 -46.62 -38.64
CA LEU A 12 -23.19 -45.34 -38.10
C LEU A 12 -22.24 -44.78 -37.02
N ALA A 13 -21.58 -45.64 -36.25
CA ALA A 13 -20.64 -45.25 -35.21
C ALA A 13 -19.62 -44.18 -35.63
N PRO A 14 -18.90 -44.29 -36.78
CA PRO A 14 -17.95 -43.27 -37.19
C PRO A 14 -18.62 -41.92 -37.49
N THR A 15 -19.86 -41.91 -37.99
CA THR A 15 -20.59 -40.66 -38.28
C THR A 15 -20.99 -39.92 -37.00
N ILE A 16 -21.43 -40.65 -35.98
CA ILE A 16 -21.78 -40.08 -34.67
C ILE A 16 -20.53 -39.54 -33.99
N ALA A 17 -19.42 -40.29 -34.04
CA ALA A 17 -18.14 -39.85 -33.49
C ALA A 17 -17.65 -38.57 -34.17
N ALA A 18 -17.67 -38.51 -35.50
CA ALA A 18 -17.29 -37.32 -36.26
C ALA A 18 -18.18 -36.11 -35.92
N PHE A 19 -19.50 -36.31 -35.78
CA PHE A 19 -20.41 -35.24 -35.39
C PHE A 19 -20.12 -34.71 -33.98
N ALA A 20 -19.85 -35.60 -33.01
CA ALA A 20 -19.47 -35.20 -31.66
C ALA A 20 -18.15 -34.40 -31.68
N GLN A 21 -17.17 -34.82 -32.46
CA GLN A 21 -15.90 -34.13 -32.61
C GLN A 21 -16.06 -32.75 -33.27
N GLN A 22 -16.90 -32.63 -34.31
CA GLN A 22 -17.23 -31.34 -34.91
C GLN A 22 -17.89 -30.39 -33.91
N ARG A 23 -18.81 -30.90 -33.07
CA ARG A 23 -19.46 -30.10 -32.02
C ARG A 23 -18.45 -29.58 -31.00
N GLN A 24 -17.51 -30.43 -30.58
CA GLN A 24 -16.42 -30.03 -29.69
C GLN A 24 -15.54 -28.96 -30.33
N GLN A 25 -15.14 -29.17 -31.59
CA GLN A 25 -14.30 -28.22 -32.31
C GLN A 25 -15.00 -26.85 -32.48
N ILE A 26 -16.28 -26.83 -32.82
CA ILE A 26 -17.06 -25.58 -32.89
C ILE A 26 -17.12 -24.89 -31.51
N ALA A 27 -17.29 -25.64 -30.43
CA ALA A 27 -17.33 -25.08 -29.08
C ALA A 27 -15.98 -24.46 -28.70
N GLU A 28 -14.87 -25.14 -29.00
CA GLU A 28 -13.51 -24.66 -28.75
C GLU A 28 -13.21 -23.39 -29.57
N LEU A 29 -13.51 -23.40 -30.87
CA LEU A 29 -13.32 -22.21 -31.71
C LEU A 29 -14.14 -21.02 -31.23
N ARG A 30 -15.39 -21.23 -30.79
CA ARG A 30 -16.23 -20.16 -30.24
C ARG A 30 -15.64 -19.59 -28.95
N ALA A 31 -15.14 -20.45 -28.06
CA ALA A 31 -14.47 -20.02 -26.83
C ALA A 31 -13.18 -19.24 -27.13
N ALA A 32 -12.42 -19.65 -28.14
CA ALA A 32 -11.22 -18.94 -28.58
C ALA A 32 -11.56 -17.55 -29.15
N VAL A 33 -12.63 -17.45 -29.96
CA VAL A 33 -13.10 -16.17 -30.50
C VAL A 33 -13.56 -15.24 -29.38
N SER A 34 -14.36 -15.71 -28.43
CA SER A 34 -14.82 -14.87 -27.31
C SER A 34 -13.65 -14.37 -26.46
N ALA A 35 -12.68 -15.23 -26.17
CA ALA A 35 -11.48 -14.83 -25.44
C ALA A 35 -10.65 -13.77 -26.20
N GLN A 36 -10.52 -13.92 -27.52
CA GLN A 36 -9.83 -12.92 -28.35
C GLN A 36 -10.60 -11.60 -28.43
N GLU A 37 -11.93 -11.63 -28.50
CA GLU A 37 -12.77 -10.44 -28.49
C GLU A 37 -12.65 -9.67 -27.16
N GLU A 38 -12.64 -10.38 -26.02
CA GLU A 38 -12.38 -9.81 -24.70
C GLU A 38 -10.99 -9.17 -24.63
N GLU A 39 -9.96 -9.85 -25.15
CA GLU A 39 -8.60 -9.34 -25.22
C GLU A 39 -8.52 -8.04 -26.02
N VAL A 40 -9.13 -8.01 -27.20
CA VAL A 40 -9.17 -6.83 -28.06
C VAL A 40 -9.90 -5.68 -27.36
N GLN A 41 -10.99 -5.95 -26.67
CA GLN A 41 -11.70 -4.92 -25.90
C GLN A 41 -10.84 -4.35 -24.77
N ARG A 42 -10.15 -5.22 -24.02
CA ARG A 42 -9.22 -4.81 -22.97
C ARG A 42 -8.10 -3.93 -23.52
N LEU A 43 -7.45 -4.37 -24.61
CA LEU A 43 -6.38 -3.62 -25.26
C LEU A 43 -6.86 -2.28 -25.82
N ARG A 44 -8.09 -2.22 -26.37
CA ARG A 44 -8.69 -0.96 -26.82
C ARG A 44 -8.92 0.00 -25.65
N ALA A 45 -9.48 -0.49 -24.54
CA ALA A 45 -9.69 0.32 -23.34
C ALA A 45 -8.37 0.80 -22.74
N GLU A 46 -7.34 -0.05 -22.75
CA GLU A 46 -5.99 0.33 -22.36
C GLU A 46 -5.44 1.43 -23.27
N ARG A 47 -5.50 1.25 -24.59
CA ARG A 47 -5.01 2.23 -25.56
C ARG A 47 -5.73 3.58 -25.40
N GLU A 48 -7.04 3.57 -25.13
CA GLU A 48 -7.78 4.80 -24.87
C GLU A 48 -7.29 5.52 -23.60
N ARG A 49 -6.99 4.78 -22.53
CA ARG A 49 -6.38 5.35 -21.32
C ARG A 49 -4.99 5.96 -21.59
N TRP A 50 -4.18 5.30 -22.42
CA TRP A 50 -2.88 5.83 -22.83
C TRP A 50 -2.97 7.05 -23.76
N ASN A 51 -4.12 7.34 -24.37
CA ASN A 51 -4.31 8.57 -25.18
C ASN A 51 -4.59 9.82 -24.32
N ASP A 52 -4.86 9.67 -23.02
CA ASP A 52 -5.04 10.79 -22.10
C ASP A 52 -3.67 11.26 -21.56
N ASP A 53 -3.28 12.48 -21.90
CA ASP A 53 -2.03 13.11 -21.44
C ASP A 53 -1.90 13.07 -19.91
N THR A 54 -3.01 13.20 -19.18
CA THR A 54 -3.03 13.17 -17.70
C THR A 54 -2.57 11.82 -17.16
N PHE A 55 -2.98 10.73 -17.82
CA PHE A 55 -2.61 9.37 -17.45
C PHE A 55 -1.11 9.13 -17.70
N ILE A 56 -0.60 9.60 -18.85
CA ILE A 56 0.84 9.52 -19.18
C ILE A 56 1.68 10.28 -18.14
N VAL A 57 1.31 11.52 -17.81
CA VAL A 57 2.05 12.36 -16.85
C VAL A 57 2.05 11.71 -15.46
N THR A 58 0.92 11.17 -15.02
CA THR A 58 0.82 10.49 -13.73
C THR A 58 1.71 9.25 -13.67
N GLN A 59 1.67 8.39 -14.70
CA GLN A 59 2.52 7.21 -14.74
C GLN A 59 4.02 7.53 -14.87
N ALA A 60 4.36 8.55 -15.66
CA ALA A 60 5.73 9.03 -15.80
C ALA A 60 6.27 9.57 -14.46
N ARG A 61 5.45 10.25 -13.67
CA ARG A 61 5.83 10.75 -12.34
C ARG A 61 6.02 9.62 -11.34
N GLU A 62 5.09 8.66 -11.28
CA GLU A 62 5.14 7.55 -10.33
C GLU A 62 6.30 6.58 -10.58
N ARG A 63 6.56 6.23 -11.85
CA ARG A 63 7.57 5.21 -12.20
C ARG A 63 8.94 5.77 -12.57
N LEU A 64 8.96 6.91 -13.25
CA LEU A 64 10.17 7.46 -13.86
C LEU A 64 10.63 8.75 -13.17
N TYR A 65 9.89 9.24 -12.16
CA TYR A 65 10.16 10.48 -11.44
C TYR A 65 10.30 11.70 -12.36
N TYR A 66 9.61 11.68 -13.52
CA TYR A 66 9.61 12.81 -14.42
C TYR A 66 8.85 14.00 -13.80
N VAL A 67 9.39 15.18 -14.02
CA VAL A 67 8.81 16.46 -13.61
C VAL A 67 8.51 17.34 -14.82
N MET A 68 7.52 18.21 -14.70
CA MET A 68 7.24 19.20 -15.73
C MET A 68 8.38 20.22 -15.77
N PRO A 69 8.78 20.75 -16.95
CA PRO A 69 9.76 21.84 -17.02
C PRO A 69 9.34 23.01 -16.12
N GLY A 70 10.16 23.31 -15.11
CA GLY A 70 9.92 24.36 -14.12
C GLY A 70 9.54 23.87 -12.71
N GLU A 71 9.25 22.59 -12.52
CA GLU A 71 9.04 21.98 -11.19
C GLU A 71 10.36 21.52 -10.55
N VAL A 72 10.46 21.59 -9.21
CA VAL A 72 11.60 21.10 -8.42
C VAL A 72 11.20 19.79 -7.72
N SER A 73 11.89 18.69 -8.05
CA SER A 73 11.67 17.39 -7.41
C SER A 73 12.46 17.27 -6.11
N TYR A 74 11.81 16.87 -5.02
CA TYR A 74 12.46 16.51 -3.76
C TYR A 74 12.38 14.99 -3.58
N LEU A 75 13.53 14.31 -3.58
CA LEU A 75 13.60 12.90 -3.17
C LEU A 75 13.92 12.83 -1.68
N VAL A 76 13.01 12.20 -0.92
CA VAL A 76 13.27 11.84 0.48
C VAL A 76 14.02 10.51 0.48
N ILE A 77 15.34 10.57 0.68
CA ILE A 77 16.16 9.39 0.91
C ILE A 77 16.08 9.09 2.40
N ASP A 78 15.37 8.02 2.76
CA ASP A 78 15.32 7.54 4.13
C ASP A 78 16.64 6.81 4.46
N ASP A 79 17.52 7.47 5.21
CA ASP A 79 18.82 6.96 5.66
C ASP A 79 18.74 6.15 6.98
N ARG A 80 17.53 5.94 7.51
CA ARG A 80 17.34 5.18 8.75
C ARG A 80 17.79 3.72 8.58
N THR A 81 18.32 3.17 9.66
CA THR A 81 18.75 1.77 9.73
C THR A 81 17.57 0.82 9.45
N ALA A 82 17.85 -0.39 8.95
CA ALA A 82 16.80 -1.36 8.66
C ALA A 82 15.92 -1.69 9.88
N ALA A 83 16.49 -1.64 11.09
CA ALA A 83 15.75 -1.78 12.34
C ALA A 83 14.73 -0.64 12.56
N ALA A 84 15.11 0.61 12.30
CA ALA A 84 14.22 1.77 12.42
C ALA A 84 13.17 1.87 11.29
N LYS A 85 13.37 1.16 10.17
CA LYS A 85 12.39 1.03 9.09
C LYS A 85 11.37 -0.09 9.35
N ALA A 86 11.76 -1.13 10.08
CA ALA A 86 10.88 -2.25 10.42
C ALA A 86 9.70 -1.83 11.33
N ASP A 87 9.90 -0.84 12.20
CA ASP A 87 8.83 -0.29 13.05
C ASP A 87 7.70 0.39 12.23
N ALA A 88 8.00 0.90 11.04
CA ALA A 88 6.99 1.52 10.16
C ALA A 88 6.25 0.50 9.26
N THR A 89 6.78 -0.71 9.14
CA THR A 89 6.23 -1.83 8.35
C THR A 89 5.83 -2.99 9.26
N ALA A 90 5.49 -2.70 10.53
CA ALA A 90 4.84 -3.69 11.36
C ALA A 90 3.48 -4.01 10.72
N GLU A 91 3.23 -5.30 10.43
CA GLU A 91 1.94 -5.75 9.92
C GLU A 91 0.84 -5.29 10.88
N VAL A 92 -0.10 -4.49 10.37
CA VAL A 92 -1.27 -4.09 11.12
C VAL A 92 -2.06 -5.36 11.41
N SER A 93 -2.13 -5.75 12.68
CA SER A 93 -2.90 -6.90 13.10
C SER A 93 -4.35 -6.75 12.64
N ALA A 94 -4.88 -7.78 11.98
CA ALA A 94 -6.30 -7.86 11.61
C ALA A 94 -7.22 -8.04 12.84
N ASP A 95 -6.63 -8.33 14.00
CA ASP A 95 -7.33 -8.39 15.28
C ASP A 95 -7.59 -6.97 15.80
N VAL A 96 -8.87 -6.62 15.90
CA VAL A 96 -9.30 -5.36 16.52
C VAL A 96 -9.07 -5.48 18.02
N THR A 97 -7.94 -4.97 18.49
CA THR A 97 -7.72 -4.78 19.92
C THR A 97 -8.52 -3.57 20.36
N GLU A 98 -9.66 -3.81 21.00
CA GLU A 98 -10.42 -2.75 21.69
C GLU A 98 -9.55 -2.19 22.81
N SER A 99 -9.08 -0.96 22.64
CA SER A 99 -8.44 -0.23 23.72
C SER A 99 -9.47 -0.06 24.84
N LYS A 100 -9.22 -0.70 25.99
CA LYS A 100 -10.06 -0.59 27.21
C LYS A 100 -10.09 0.82 27.81
N GLY A 101 -9.44 1.79 27.18
CA GLY A 101 -9.47 3.19 27.59
C GLY A 101 -10.68 3.89 26.96
N ASP A 102 -11.66 4.23 27.79
CA ASP A 102 -12.64 5.25 27.45
C ASP A 102 -11.91 6.60 27.35
N TRP A 103 -11.60 6.97 26.11
CA TRP A 103 -10.86 8.19 25.81
C TRP A 103 -11.60 9.44 26.30
N MET A 104 -12.93 9.38 26.37
CA MET A 104 -13.74 10.52 26.77
C MET A 104 -13.64 10.77 28.28
N THR A 105 -13.68 9.72 29.10
CA THR A 105 -13.43 9.85 30.53
C THR A 105 -11.99 10.23 30.82
N THR A 106 -11.02 9.71 30.07
CA THR A 106 -9.60 10.10 30.21
C THR A 106 -9.37 11.59 29.92
N LEU A 107 -10.02 12.13 28.89
CA LEU A 107 -9.96 13.57 28.60
C LEU A 107 -10.64 14.41 29.68
N LEU A 108 -11.81 13.98 30.15
CA LEU A 108 -12.55 14.69 31.18
C LEU A 108 -11.77 14.73 32.50
N ASP A 109 -11.18 13.60 32.89
CA ASP A 109 -10.37 13.45 34.10
C ASP A 109 -9.08 14.27 34.02
N SER A 110 -8.47 14.38 32.84
CA SER A 110 -7.33 15.27 32.61
C SER A 110 -7.69 16.74 32.81
N VAL A 111 -8.86 17.18 32.32
CA VAL A 111 -9.34 18.56 32.53
C VAL A 111 -9.63 18.83 34.00
N PHE A 112 -10.30 17.91 34.69
CA PHE A 112 -10.56 18.07 36.13
C PHE A 112 -9.28 18.04 36.95
N THR A 113 -8.35 17.13 36.64
CA THR A 113 -7.03 17.05 37.29
C THR A 113 -6.23 18.33 37.09
N ALA A 114 -6.20 18.87 35.87
CA ALA A 114 -5.50 20.12 35.58
C ALA A 114 -6.15 21.33 36.27
N GLY A 115 -7.49 21.37 36.34
CA GLY A 115 -8.22 22.46 36.99
C GLY A 115 -8.23 22.40 38.52
N LEU A 116 -8.06 21.21 39.11
CA LEU A 116 -7.97 20.97 40.55
C LEU A 116 -6.52 20.82 41.03
N ALA A 117 -5.55 20.90 40.12
CA ALA A 117 -4.15 20.85 40.47
C ALA A 117 -3.85 21.99 41.46
N PRO A 118 -3.24 21.71 42.62
CA PRO A 118 -2.79 22.77 43.50
C PRO A 118 -1.83 23.67 42.73
N ASP A 119 -1.91 24.99 42.97
CA ASP A 119 -1.00 25.96 42.35
C ASP A 119 0.42 25.42 42.40
N ALA A 120 1.05 25.33 41.23
CA ALA A 120 2.44 24.91 41.15
C ALA A 120 3.26 25.88 42.00
N VAL A 121 3.87 25.37 43.08
CA VAL A 121 4.86 26.12 43.83
C VAL A 121 5.90 26.59 42.82
N PRO A 122 6.13 27.92 42.68
CA PRO A 122 7.08 28.42 41.72
C PRO A 122 8.43 27.74 41.97
N PRO A 123 9.19 27.41 40.91
CA PRO A 123 10.53 26.89 41.10
C PRO A 123 11.27 27.89 41.97
N THR A 124 11.66 27.48 43.17
CA THR A 124 12.58 28.25 44.00
C THR A 124 13.83 28.41 43.16
N ASP A 125 14.09 29.63 42.70
CA ASP A 125 15.33 29.98 42.02
C ASP A 125 16.50 29.41 42.82
N PRO A 126 17.42 28.62 42.21
CA PRO A 126 18.65 28.21 42.89
C PRO A 126 19.60 29.40 43.15
N ALA A 127 19.16 30.65 42.95
CA ALA A 127 19.97 31.85 43.02
C ALA A 127 20.02 32.53 44.41
N THR A 128 19.32 32.01 45.43
CA THR A 128 19.46 32.50 46.81
C THR A 128 19.95 31.41 47.75
N ASP A 129 21.11 30.86 47.45
CA ASP A 129 21.94 30.21 48.46
C ASP A 129 23.19 31.08 48.65
N PRO A 130 23.38 31.79 49.79
CA PRO A 130 24.56 32.63 50.01
C PRO A 130 25.86 31.83 50.24
N THR A 131 25.86 30.51 50.01
CA THR A 131 27.03 29.66 50.18
C THR A 131 27.29 28.85 48.92
N THR A 132 27.85 29.48 47.88
CA THR A 132 28.65 28.76 46.87
C THR A 132 29.76 29.71 46.39
N PRO A 133 31.05 29.34 46.51
CA PRO A 133 32.15 30.17 46.05
C PRO A 133 32.13 30.30 44.51
N PRO A 134 32.65 31.40 43.95
CA PRO A 134 32.53 31.70 42.53
C PRO A 134 33.19 30.61 41.65
N PRO A 135 32.60 30.28 40.48
CA PRO A 135 33.22 29.40 39.52
C PRO A 135 34.49 30.06 38.95
N ALA A 136 35.60 29.34 39.00
CA ALA A 136 36.85 29.74 38.36
C ALA A 136 36.64 29.81 36.83
N ALA A 137 36.89 30.99 36.28
CA ALA A 137 36.97 31.21 34.84
C ALA A 137 38.25 30.55 34.26
N PRO A 138 38.18 29.85 33.12
CA PRO A 138 39.22 29.91 32.11
C PRO A 138 38.77 30.98 31.09
N PRO A 139 39.65 31.89 30.61
CA PRO A 139 40.79 31.47 29.79
C PRO A 139 42.04 32.38 29.88
N ALA A 140 43.23 31.82 29.63
CA ALA A 140 44.36 32.48 28.96
C ALA A 140 45.53 31.48 28.88
N GLU A 141 45.60 30.69 27.81
CA GLU A 141 46.90 30.18 27.36
C GLU A 141 47.37 31.06 26.21
N GLU A 142 48.25 32.01 26.55
CA GLU A 142 49.12 32.70 25.61
C GLU A 142 50.56 32.57 26.13
N THR A 143 51.43 31.99 25.30
CA THR A 143 52.91 32.07 25.28
C THR A 143 53.74 31.54 26.46
N ARG A 144 54.45 30.41 26.23
CA ARG A 144 55.92 30.38 26.09
C ARG A 144 56.43 29.08 25.48
#